data_AF-A0A1F5YXX2-F1
#
_entry.id   AF-A0A1F5YXX2-F1
#
_cell.length_a   1.000
_cell.length_b   1.000
_cell.length_c   1.000
_cell.angle_alpha   90.00
_cell.angle_beta   90.00
_cell.angle_gamma   90.00
#
_symmetry.space_group_name_H-M   'P 1'
#
loop_
_entity.id
_entity.type
_entity.pdbx_description
1 polymer ?
#
loop_
_entity_poly.entity_id
_entity_poly.type
_entity_poly.pdbx_seq_one_letter_code
_entity_poly.pdbx_strand_id
1 'polypeptide(L)'
;MPKPGTLIFLVLLIIFVAAAWYVVQDGIRITSCFETNTQTFDDIEYGSRNQGWSQRRICELKFQAVTATESCLRDVASGSMLPDGSTDRIVRAMHLYRADIDETENLKDRHDEECFQYPESMFYPPDY
;
A
#
# COMPACT_ATOMS: atom_id res chain seq x y z
N MET A 1 -32.80 35.50 -9.17
CA MET A 1 -31.55 35.56 -8.39
C MET A 1 -31.62 34.50 -7.30
N PRO A 2 -30.69 33.53 -7.27
CA PRO A 2 -30.66 32.52 -6.21
C PRO A 2 -30.44 33.20 -4.86
N LYS A 3 -31.11 32.72 -3.81
CA LYS A 3 -30.91 33.21 -2.45
C LYS A 3 -29.47 32.90 -2.02
N PRO A 4 -28.81 33.77 -1.23
CA PRO A 4 -27.42 33.55 -0.82
C PRO A 4 -27.19 32.20 -0.13
N GLY A 5 -28.18 31.66 0.58
CA GLY A 5 -28.12 30.32 1.15
C GLY A 5 -28.04 29.19 0.12
N THR A 6 -28.64 29.37 -1.06
CA THR A 6 -28.57 28.40 -2.17
C THR A 6 -27.17 28.36 -2.78
N LEU A 7 -26.49 29.50 -2.88
CA LEU A 7 -25.11 29.57 -3.38
C LEU A 7 -24.12 28.91 -2.42
N ILE A 8 -24.25 29.17 -1.11
CA ILE A 8 -23.39 28.53 -0.09
C ILE A 8 -23.56 27.02 -0.10
N PHE A 9 -24.81 26.53 -0.17
CA PHE A 9 -25.09 25.10 -0.25
C PHE A 9 -24.43 24.45 -1.48
N LEU A 10 -24.52 25.08 -2.65
CA LEU A 10 -23.89 24.57 -3.87
C LEU A 10 -22.36 24.52 -3.78
N VAL A 11 -21.73 25.53 -3.16
CA VAL A 11 -20.27 25.54 -2.94
C VAL A 11 -19.85 24.40 -2.01
N LEU A 12 -20.57 24.21 -0.90
CA LEU A 12 -20.30 23.10 0.02
C LEU A 12 -20.51 21.74 -0.64
N LEU A 13 -21.54 21.60 -1.47
CA LEU A 13 -21.81 20.39 -2.25
C LEU A 13 -20.64 20.08 -3.20
N ILE A 14 -20.13 21.08 -3.92
CA ILE A 14 -19.00 20.91 -4.84
C ILE A 14 -17.74 20.50 -4.08
N ILE A 15 -17.46 21.12 -2.94
CA ILE A 15 -16.31 20.76 -2.09
C ILE A 15 -16.45 19.31 -1.60
N PHE A 16 -17.65 18.90 -1.17
CA PHE A 16 -17.89 17.54 -0.71
C PHE A 16 -17.72 16.50 -1.83
N VAL A 17 -18.27 16.78 -3.03
CA VAL A 17 -18.11 15.89 -4.19
C VAL A 17 -16.65 15.80 -4.62
N ALA A 18 -15.92 16.92 -4.64
CA ALA A 18 -14.49 16.92 -4.94
C ALA A 18 -13.70 16.10 -3.91
N ALA A 19 -13.96 16.31 -2.60
CA ALA A 19 -13.32 15.55 -1.54
C ALA A 19 -13.61 14.04 -1.66
N ALA A 20 -14.87 13.66 -1.91
CA ALA A 20 -15.25 12.26 -2.11
C ALA A 20 -14.54 11.65 -3.32
N TRP A 21 -14.40 12.40 -4.42
CA TRP A 21 -13.68 11.94 -5.61
C TRP A 21 -12.20 11.62 -5.32
N TYR A 22 -11.50 12.50 -4.59
CA TYR A 22 -10.11 12.25 -4.20
C TYR A 22 -9.98 11.01 -3.32
N VAL A 23 -10.85 10.87 -2.30
CA VAL A 23 -10.83 9.69 -1.41
C VAL A 23 -11.05 8.39 -2.19
N VAL A 24 -11.97 8.36 -3.16
CA VAL A 24 -12.20 7.18 -3.99
C VAL A 24 -10.98 6.85 -4.87
N GLN A 25 -10.34 7.85 -5.47
CA GLN A 25 -9.15 7.65 -6.29
C GLN A 25 -7.97 7.12 -5.47
N ASP A 26 -7.75 7.69 -4.28
CA ASP A 26 -6.70 7.21 -3.37
C ASP A 26 -6.99 5.78 -2.92
N GLY A 27 -8.25 5.46 -2.63
CA GLY A 27 -8.66 4.10 -2.29
C GLY A 27 -8.38 3.07 -3.38
N ILE A 28 -8.70 3.39 -4.63
CA ILE A 28 -8.40 2.51 -5.77
C ILE A 28 -6.89 2.27 -5.90
N ARG A 29 -6.07 3.30 -5.68
CA ARG A 29 -4.61 3.16 -5.74
C ARG A 29 -4.07 2.28 -4.62
N ILE A 30 -4.58 2.45 -3.39
CA ILE A 30 -4.21 1.63 -2.24
C ILE A 30 -4.56 0.16 -2.51
N THR A 31 -5.81 -0.14 -2.88
CA THR A 31 -6.24 -1.52 -3.17
C THR A 31 -5.45 -2.11 -4.35
N SER A 32 -5.17 -1.33 -5.40
CA SER A 32 -4.35 -1.78 -6.52
C SER A 32 -2.89 -2.08 -6.12
N CYS A 33 -2.31 -1.30 -5.19
CA CYS A 33 -0.98 -1.60 -4.64
C CYS A 33 -0.99 -2.95 -3.91
N PHE A 34 -2.04 -3.25 -3.13
CA PHE A 34 -2.15 -4.51 -2.41
C PHE A 34 -2.42 -5.69 -3.34
N GLU A 35 -3.46 -5.64 -4.17
CA GLU A 35 -3.84 -6.75 -5.07
C GLU A 35 -2.67 -7.19 -5.96
N THR A 36 -1.94 -6.24 -6.56
CA THR A 36 -0.82 -6.55 -7.44
C THR A 36 0.30 -7.29 -6.70
N ASN A 37 0.58 -6.90 -5.46
CA ASN A 37 1.71 -7.44 -4.73
C ASN A 37 1.38 -8.73 -3.96
N THR A 38 0.17 -8.87 -3.42
CA THR A 38 -0.30 -10.15 -2.86
C THR A 38 -0.34 -11.21 -3.96
N GLN A 39 -0.86 -10.87 -5.14
CA GLN A 39 -0.85 -11.76 -6.29
C GLN A 39 0.58 -12.14 -6.69
N THR A 40 1.52 -11.19 -6.68
CA THR A 40 2.94 -11.46 -6.96
C THR A 40 3.53 -12.44 -5.93
N PHE A 41 3.19 -12.29 -4.65
CA PHE A 41 3.67 -13.18 -3.59
C PHE A 41 3.16 -14.62 -3.76
N ASP A 42 1.88 -14.78 -4.07
CA ASP A 42 1.25 -16.09 -4.32
C ASP A 42 1.79 -16.72 -5.61
N ASP A 43 2.01 -15.93 -6.66
CA ASP A 43 2.62 -16.38 -7.91
C ASP A 43 4.06 -16.86 -7.71
N ILE A 44 4.83 -16.21 -6.83
CA ILE A 44 6.18 -16.66 -6.44
C ILE A 44 6.11 -18.00 -5.70
N GLU A 45 5.14 -18.16 -4.79
CA GLU A 45 4.97 -19.42 -4.06
C GLU A 45 4.57 -20.56 -4.99
N TYR A 46 3.61 -20.35 -5.88
CA TYR A 46 3.18 -21.36 -6.84
C TYR A 46 4.26 -21.66 -7.90
N GLY A 47 4.91 -20.63 -8.42
CA GLY A 47 5.97 -20.74 -9.41
C GLY A 47 7.22 -21.44 -8.88
N SER A 48 7.60 -21.16 -7.64
CA SER A 48 8.78 -21.78 -7.01
C SER A 48 8.62 -23.29 -6.79
N ARG A 49 7.42 -23.74 -6.41
CA ARG A 49 7.09 -25.18 -6.27
C ARG A 49 7.21 -25.93 -7.60
N ASN A 50 6.88 -25.28 -8.70
CA ASN A 50 6.90 -25.90 -10.04
C ASN A 50 8.26 -25.81 -10.74
N GLN A 51 9.08 -24.81 -10.40
CA GLN A 51 10.34 -24.52 -11.10
C GLN A 51 11.59 -24.95 -10.31
N GLY A 52 11.44 -25.48 -9.09
CA GLY A 52 12.55 -25.98 -8.29
C GLY A 52 13.54 -24.89 -7.87
N TRP A 53 13.05 -23.68 -7.61
CA TRP A 53 13.89 -22.56 -7.21
C TRP A 53 14.57 -22.81 -5.86
N SER A 54 15.77 -22.25 -5.67
CA SER A 54 16.43 -22.28 -4.36
C SER A 54 15.68 -21.39 -3.37
N GLN A 55 15.63 -21.80 -2.10
CA GLN A 55 14.98 -21.04 -1.03
C GLN A 55 15.46 -19.57 -0.96
N ARG A 56 16.77 -19.36 -1.16
CA ARG A 56 17.35 -18.01 -1.25
C ARG A 56 16.67 -17.14 -2.32
N ARG A 57 16.42 -17.69 -3.52
CA ARG A 57 15.81 -16.95 -4.62
C ARG A 57 14.33 -16.66 -4.37
N ILE A 58 13.62 -17.59 -3.72
CA ILE A 58 12.23 -17.41 -3.30
C ILE A 58 12.15 -16.25 -2.30
N CYS A 59 13.02 -16.27 -1.29
CA CYS A 59 13.10 -15.22 -0.27
C CYS A 59 13.44 -13.84 -0.83
N GLU A 60 14.36 -13.76 -1.79
CA GLU A 60 14.70 -12.50 -2.47
C GLU A 60 13.49 -11.92 -3.23
N LEU A 61 12.74 -12.75 -3.94
CA LEU A 61 11.57 -12.31 -4.71
C LEU A 61 10.40 -11.91 -3.81
N LYS A 62 10.14 -12.69 -2.75
CA LYS A 62 9.13 -12.35 -1.73
C LYS A 62 9.47 -11.02 -1.06
N PHE A 63 10.74 -10.82 -0.70
CA PHE A 63 11.23 -9.57 -0.13
C PHE A 63 11.02 -8.36 -1.07
N GLN A 64 11.32 -8.52 -2.37
CA GLN A 64 11.07 -7.48 -3.38
C GLN A 64 9.58 -7.12 -3.47
N ALA A 65 8.68 -8.10 -3.38
CA ALA A 65 7.24 -7.86 -3.39
C ALA A 65 6.77 -7.07 -2.15
N VAL A 66 7.25 -7.42 -0.94
CA VAL A 66 6.94 -6.65 0.28
C VAL A 66 7.44 -5.21 0.17
N THR A 67 8.70 -5.03 -0.26
CA THR A 67 9.31 -3.69 -0.40
C THR A 67 8.60 -2.84 -1.46
N ALA A 68 8.19 -3.46 -2.59
CA ALA A 68 7.41 -2.79 -3.63
C ALA A 68 6.03 -2.34 -3.11
N THR A 69 5.41 -3.15 -2.24
CA THR A 69 4.15 -2.79 -1.57
C THR A 69 4.33 -1.59 -0.67
N GLU A 70 5.33 -1.62 0.21
CA GLU A 70 5.65 -0.50 1.12
C GLU A 70 5.95 0.79 0.33
N SER A 71 6.71 0.70 -0.77
CA SER A 71 7.00 1.84 -1.64
C SER A 71 5.74 2.38 -2.32
N CYS A 72 4.89 1.50 -2.86
CA CYS A 72 3.63 1.90 -3.51
C CYS A 72 2.71 2.63 -2.53
N LEU A 73 2.60 2.13 -1.29
CA LEU A 73 1.83 2.77 -0.23
C LEU A 73 2.42 4.13 0.17
N ARG A 74 3.75 4.25 0.21
CA ARG A 74 4.44 5.52 0.48
C ARG A 74 4.24 6.54 -0.64
N ASP A 75 4.18 6.10 -1.89
CA ASP A 75 3.91 6.95 -3.04
C ASP A 75 2.46 7.46 -3.05
N VAL A 76 1.50 6.61 -2.69
CA VAL A 76 0.10 7.04 -2.52
C VAL A 76 -0.04 8.02 -1.36
N ALA A 77 0.67 7.77 -0.26
CA ALA A 77 0.76 8.68 0.87
C ALA A 77 1.32 10.07 0.49
N SER A 78 2.46 10.10 -0.21
CA SER A 78 3.15 11.35 -0.59
C SER A 78 2.50 12.09 -1.76
N GLY A 79 1.77 11.39 -2.65
CA GLY A 79 1.01 11.97 -3.75
C GLY A 79 -0.27 12.71 -3.30
N SER A 80 -0.72 12.49 -2.07
CA SER A 80 -1.76 13.31 -1.46
C SER A 80 -1.18 14.71 -1.20
N MET A 81 -1.59 15.72 -1.98
CA MET A 81 -1.27 17.14 -1.77
C MET A 81 -1.81 17.61 -0.41
N LEU A 82 -1.17 17.21 0.68
CA LEU A 82 -1.44 17.69 2.01
C LEU A 82 -0.11 18.14 2.61
N PRO A 83 -0.04 19.38 3.12
CA PRO A 83 1.20 19.97 3.59
C PRO A 83 1.80 19.10 4.70
N ASP A 84 3.12 18.96 4.63
CA ASP A 84 3.98 18.17 5.51
C ASP A 84 3.46 18.11 6.96
N GLY A 85 3.02 16.92 7.35
CA GLY A 85 2.38 16.64 8.65
C GLY A 85 1.29 15.56 8.62
N SER A 86 1.05 14.92 7.48
CA SER A 86 -0.09 14.02 7.22
C SER A 86 0.18 12.52 7.40
N THR A 87 1.32 12.10 7.97
CA THR A 87 1.49 10.71 8.45
C THR A 87 0.31 10.29 9.31
N ASP A 88 -0.23 11.20 10.11
CA ASP A 88 -1.36 10.98 11.02
C ASP A 88 -2.73 10.83 10.31
N ARG A 89 -2.88 11.29 9.07
CA ARG A 89 -4.11 11.11 8.26
C ARG A 89 -4.03 9.93 7.33
N ILE A 90 -2.84 9.59 6.82
CA ILE A 90 -2.63 8.30 6.16
C ILE A 90 -2.83 7.20 7.19
N VAL A 91 -2.30 7.29 8.42
CA VAL A 91 -2.63 6.38 9.53
C VAL A 91 -4.14 6.32 9.83
N ARG A 92 -4.87 7.42 9.62
CA ARG A 92 -6.32 7.47 9.82
C ARG A 92 -7.12 6.91 8.63
N ALA A 93 -6.63 7.06 7.41
CA ALA A 93 -7.17 6.39 6.21
C ALA A 93 -6.78 4.91 6.19
N MET A 94 -5.62 4.56 6.74
CA MET A 94 -5.15 3.20 7.02
C MET A 94 -6.14 2.47 7.94
N HIS A 95 -6.91 3.14 8.80
CA HIS A 95 -8.02 2.49 9.51
C HIS A 95 -9.15 2.01 8.60
N LEU A 96 -9.41 2.67 7.46
CA LEU A 96 -10.38 2.21 6.46
C LEU A 96 -9.83 1.02 5.65
N TYR A 97 -8.51 0.94 5.51
CA TYR A 97 -7.78 -0.14 4.81
C TYR A 97 -7.07 -1.08 5.77
N ARG A 98 -7.57 -1.19 7.01
CA ARG A 98 -6.89 -1.94 8.09
C ARG A 98 -6.68 -3.40 7.72
N ALA A 99 -7.67 -4.01 7.05
CA ALA A 99 -7.57 -5.38 6.58
C ALA A 99 -6.39 -5.58 5.62
N ASP A 100 -6.19 -4.66 4.67
CA ASP A 100 -5.13 -4.77 3.67
C ASP A 100 -3.73 -4.52 4.29
N ILE A 101 -3.66 -3.68 5.31
CA ILE A 101 -2.43 -3.42 6.08
C ILE A 101 -2.09 -4.62 6.97
N ASP A 102 -3.07 -5.13 7.70
CA ASP A 102 -2.93 -6.35 8.50
C ASP A 102 -2.50 -7.52 7.59
N GLU A 103 -3.00 -7.57 6.34
CA GLU A 103 -2.58 -8.56 5.34
C GLU A 103 -1.12 -8.37 4.90
N THR A 104 -0.64 -7.14 4.74
CA THR A 104 0.78 -6.88 4.41
C THR A 104 1.70 -7.15 5.58
N GLU A 105 1.28 -6.83 6.80
CA GLU A 105 2.00 -7.20 8.03
C GLU A 105 2.08 -8.73 8.14
N ASN A 106 0.98 -9.44 7.87
CA ASN A 106 0.98 -10.91 7.79
C ASN A 106 1.88 -11.46 6.66
N LEU A 107 1.95 -10.81 5.50
CA LEU A 107 2.87 -11.20 4.41
C LEU A 107 4.33 -11.02 4.82
N LYS A 108 4.63 -9.92 5.51
CA LYS A 108 5.95 -9.63 6.07
C LYS A 108 6.33 -10.64 7.14
N ASP A 109 5.44 -10.90 8.10
CA ASP A 109 5.66 -11.90 9.15
C ASP A 109 5.88 -13.29 8.55
N ARG A 110 5.08 -13.70 7.56
CA ARG A 110 5.29 -14.95 6.80
C ARG A 110 6.64 -14.98 6.10
N HIS A 111 7.04 -13.87 5.49
CA HIS A 111 8.36 -13.77 4.85
C HIS A 111 9.46 -13.94 5.90
N ASP A 112 9.41 -13.22 7.01
CA ASP A 112 10.40 -13.29 8.07
C ASP A 112 10.47 -14.69 8.70
N GLU A 113 9.33 -15.36 8.89
CA GLU A 113 9.27 -16.75 9.38
C GLU A 113 9.86 -17.75 8.38
N GLU A 114 9.53 -17.65 7.10
CA GLU A 114 10.02 -18.57 6.06
C GLU A 114 11.48 -18.29 5.66
N CYS A 115 11.90 -17.03 5.74
CA CYS A 115 13.17 -16.52 5.27
C CYS A 115 14.11 -16.10 6.39
N PHE A 116 13.89 -16.56 7.62
CA PHE A 116 14.73 -16.22 8.79
C PHE A 116 16.23 -16.51 8.59
N GLN A 117 16.58 -17.46 7.70
CA GLN A 117 17.98 -17.78 7.34
C GLN A 117 18.60 -16.80 6.32
N TYR A 118 17.78 -15.92 5.75
CA TYR A 118 18.13 -14.92 4.75
C TYR A 118 17.65 -13.55 5.23
N PRO A 119 18.30 -12.97 6.27
CA PRO A 119 17.91 -11.68 6.82
C PRO A 119 17.98 -10.58 5.76
N GLU A 120 17.16 -9.54 5.93
CA GLU A 120 17.06 -8.38 5.03
C GLU A 120 18.44 -7.76 4.70
N SER A 121 19.40 -7.81 5.62
CA SER A 121 20.78 -7.34 5.43
C SER A 121 21.56 -8.09 4.34
N MET A 122 21.09 -9.26 3.88
CA MET A 122 21.63 -9.96 2.72
C MET A 122 21.12 -9.38 1.39
N PHE A 123 20.04 -8.60 1.43
CA PHE A 123 19.38 -8.03 0.26
C PHE A 123 19.55 -6.51 0.17
N TYR A 124 19.76 -5.82 1.29
CA TYR A 124 20.10 -4.40 1.34
C TYR A 124 21.62 -4.14 1.30
N PRO A 125 22.10 -3.19 0.49
CA PRO A 125 23.37 -2.51 0.78
C PRO A 125 23.20 -1.66 2.06
N PRO A 126 24.25 -1.53 2.90
CA PRO A 126 24.14 -1.05 4.29
C PRO A 126 23.73 0.41 4.54
N ASP A 127 23.13 1.12 3.57
CA ASP A 127 22.93 2.58 3.63
C ASP A 127 21.50 3.07 3.29
N TYR A 128 20.45 2.30 3.61
CA TYR A 128 19.04 2.76 3.56
C TYR A 128 18.43 2.95 4.95
#